data_AF-A0A495ZXR4-F1
#
_entry.id   AF-A0A495ZXR4-F1
#
_cell.length_a   1.000
_cell.length_b   1.000
_cell.length_c   1.000
_cell.angle_alpha   90.00
_cell.angle_beta   90.00
_cell.angle_gamma   90.00
#
_symmetry.space_group_name_H-M   'P 1'
#
loop_
_entity.id
_entity.type
_entity.pdbx_description
1 polymer ?
#
loop_
_entity_poly.entity_id
_entity_poly.type
_entity_poly.pdbx_seq_one_letter_code
_entity_poly.pdbx_strand_id
1 'polypeptide(L)'
;MMLRVYIVYLTLLLSIISCKSQTLQEHLLEPPPPLINFALSRNGATADASQSVPNHRAEEVIDGDTTSETWDEGSGWGSSLEHLRTSDLNKRPYVSVTLAKPVDVRKIVVWTIDSEKYPAPQFGLKDYRIEHWHGTGWGLIPSGDTRDKQYTARNNTKGKRVHEVRDRLIASKIRLVPVSSNDTVRNYQHMAGRRPVYEVEGVARVMELEVWGYAAPEVYTLQQIVQGIPSESIGHTVPTETQARKDQTEPTIKEIVQSVLDRYERGYDMADLAQVMSCFSEAYLSNGRTYQDVKTKVSHFFETYHQIDMTLTDVNIHPNIVDDTAIVTGGYTLQYVTKADGQVKQTSGKVTLVLTNEAEAWRIIRAE
;
A
#
# COMPACT_ATOMS: atom_id res chain seq x y z
N MET A 1 1.17 7.10 67.39
CA MET A 1 2.45 6.95 66.64
C MET A 1 2.30 6.32 65.25
N MET A 2 1.20 5.59 64.96
CA MET A 2 0.97 4.96 63.64
C MET A 2 0.44 5.90 62.53
N LEU A 3 -0.26 7.00 62.88
CA LEU A 3 -0.90 7.87 61.89
C LEU A 3 0.08 8.81 61.15
N ARG A 4 1.23 9.13 61.75
CA ARG A 4 2.25 9.99 61.13
C ARG A 4 3.11 9.26 60.09
N VAL A 5 3.19 7.93 60.13
CA VAL A 5 3.99 7.15 59.17
C VAL A 5 3.25 6.98 57.84
N TYR A 6 1.91 6.91 57.86
CA TYR A 6 1.10 6.77 56.64
C TYR A 6 1.04 8.03 55.78
N ILE A 7 1.06 9.22 56.39
CA ILE A 7 1.01 10.50 55.66
C ILE A 7 2.33 10.78 54.93
N VAL A 8 3.47 10.36 55.50
CA VAL A 8 4.79 10.51 54.85
C VAL A 8 4.95 9.54 53.68
N TYR A 9 4.40 8.33 53.76
CA TYR A 9 4.40 7.39 52.64
C TYR A 9 3.47 7.83 51.50
N LEU A 10 2.33 8.45 51.80
CA LEU A 10 1.39 8.94 50.79
C LEU A 10 1.93 10.17 50.04
N THR A 11 2.65 11.08 50.71
CA THR A 11 3.29 12.23 50.04
C THR A 11 4.54 11.84 49.24
N LEU A 12 5.28 10.80 49.67
CA LEU A 12 6.39 10.26 48.88
C LEU A 12 5.89 9.53 47.63
N LEU A 13 4.79 8.78 47.70
CA LEU A 13 4.20 8.12 46.53
C LEU A 13 3.66 9.13 45.50
N LEU A 14 3.06 10.24 45.95
CA LEU A 14 2.57 11.31 45.06
C LEU A 14 3.70 12.12 44.41
N SER A 15 4.88 12.23 45.04
CA SER A 15 6.05 12.90 44.46
C SER A 15 6.76 12.06 43.37
N ILE A 16 6.74 10.72 43.48
CA ILE A 16 7.36 9.82 42.48
C ILE A 16 6.47 9.68 41.22
N ILE A 17 5.16 9.86 41.34
CA ILE A 17 4.24 9.88 40.19
C ILE A 17 4.37 11.20 39.40
N SER A 18 4.63 12.32 40.10
CA SER A 18 4.77 13.62 39.44
C SER A 18 6.07 13.76 38.64
N CYS A 19 7.15 13.07 39.02
CA CYS A 19 8.44 13.14 38.30
C CYS A 19 8.50 12.25 37.04
N LYS A 20 7.69 11.16 36.97
CA LYS A 20 7.58 10.33 35.76
C LYS A 20 6.62 10.89 34.70
N SER A 21 5.77 11.86 35.08
CA SER A 21 4.79 12.45 34.18
C SER A 21 5.36 13.57 33.31
N GLN A 22 6.48 14.19 33.69
CA GLN A 22 7.12 15.25 32.89
C GLN A 22 7.84 14.70 31.63
N THR A 23 8.45 13.52 31.69
CA THR A 23 9.17 12.91 30.56
C THR A 23 8.26 12.35 29.47
N LEU A 24 7.04 11.91 29.81
CA LEU A 24 6.04 11.44 28.83
C LEU A 24 5.41 12.61 28.06
N GLN A 25 5.37 13.80 28.66
CA GLN A 25 4.77 14.99 28.07
C GLN A 25 5.74 15.76 27.16
N GLU A 26 7.05 15.65 27.39
CA GLU A 26 8.10 16.16 26.48
C GLU A 26 8.28 15.31 25.22
N HIS A 27 8.16 13.97 25.30
CA HIS A 27 8.31 13.09 24.13
C HIS A 27 7.12 13.16 23.14
N LEU A 28 5.96 13.66 23.58
CA LEU A 28 4.79 13.93 22.72
C LEU A 28 4.91 15.25 21.93
N LEU A 29 5.98 16.03 22.14
CA LEU A 29 6.23 17.32 21.51
C LEU A 29 7.36 17.28 20.46
N GLU A 30 8.04 16.15 20.29
CA GLU A 30 9.07 16.03 19.25
C GLU A 30 8.40 15.87 17.88
N PRO A 31 8.76 16.70 16.88
CA PRO A 31 8.21 16.56 15.55
C PRO A 31 8.61 15.18 14.98
N PRO A 32 7.71 14.52 14.22
CA PRO A 32 8.03 13.23 13.63
C PRO A 32 9.33 13.34 12.79
N PRO A 33 10.16 12.29 12.77
CA PRO A 33 11.41 12.32 12.01
C PRO A 33 11.13 12.68 10.55
N PRO A 34 12.06 13.39 9.87
CA PRO A 34 11.86 13.77 8.49
C PRO A 34 11.72 12.53 7.59
N LEU A 35 10.83 12.61 6.61
CA LEU A 35 10.67 11.55 5.62
C LEU A 35 11.93 11.39 4.79
N ILE A 36 12.22 10.15 4.37
CA ILE A 36 13.33 9.82 3.47
C ILE A 36 12.75 9.47 2.10
N ASN A 37 13.35 9.99 1.03
CA ASN A 37 13.03 9.56 -0.34
C ASN A 37 13.75 8.24 -0.65
N PHE A 38 13.06 7.12 -0.52
CA PHE A 38 13.59 5.79 -0.80
C PHE A 38 13.70 5.45 -2.28
N ALA A 39 13.11 6.27 -3.16
CA ALA A 39 13.19 6.04 -4.60
C ALA A 39 14.55 6.42 -5.19
N LEU A 40 15.33 7.28 -4.53
CA LEU A 40 16.62 7.72 -5.04
C LEU A 40 17.59 6.55 -5.26
N SER A 41 18.27 6.56 -6.40
CA SER A 41 19.33 5.60 -6.76
C SER A 41 20.44 5.54 -5.71
N ARG A 42 20.85 6.68 -5.15
CA ARG A 42 21.82 6.75 -4.04
C ARG A 42 21.35 6.06 -2.75
N ASN A 43 20.05 5.82 -2.61
CA ASN A 43 19.45 5.06 -1.51
C ASN A 43 19.24 3.57 -1.86
N GLY A 44 19.79 3.12 -2.99
CA GLY A 44 19.83 1.72 -3.42
C GLY A 44 18.62 1.27 -4.25
N ALA A 45 17.73 2.19 -4.64
CA ALA A 45 16.63 1.87 -5.53
C ALA A 45 17.09 1.69 -6.98
N THR A 46 16.32 0.91 -7.74
CA THR A 46 16.54 0.68 -9.17
C THR A 46 15.26 0.97 -9.94
N ALA A 47 15.37 1.54 -11.13
CA ALA A 47 14.22 1.79 -12.00
C ALA A 47 14.21 0.86 -13.22
N ASP A 48 13.03 0.55 -13.71
CA ASP A 48 12.77 -0.26 -14.91
C ASP A 48 11.53 0.27 -15.62
N ALA A 49 11.50 0.21 -16.95
CA ALA A 49 10.37 0.69 -17.75
C ALA A 49 9.95 -0.34 -18.79
N SER A 50 8.66 -0.35 -19.11
CA SER A 50 8.14 -1.20 -20.19
C SER A 50 8.71 -0.84 -21.57
N GLN A 51 9.01 0.45 -21.75
CA GLN A 51 9.63 1.01 -22.95
C GLN A 51 10.22 2.38 -22.61
N SER A 52 11.13 2.84 -23.46
CA SER A 52 11.73 4.18 -23.38
C SER A 52 11.87 4.76 -24.78
N VAL A 53 11.68 6.07 -24.91
CA VAL A 53 12.15 6.80 -26.09
C VAL A 53 13.69 6.94 -26.03
N PRO A 54 14.39 7.15 -27.17
CA PRO A 54 15.84 7.23 -27.20
C PRO A 54 16.40 8.24 -26.18
N ASN A 55 17.49 7.87 -25.51
CA ASN A 55 18.20 8.67 -24.50
C ASN A 55 17.43 9.01 -23.21
N HIS A 56 16.17 8.62 -23.06
CA HIS A 56 15.36 8.89 -21.86
C HIS A 56 15.07 7.62 -21.08
N ARG A 57 16.07 7.20 -20.31
CA ARG A 57 16.08 5.88 -19.66
C ARG A 57 15.27 5.88 -18.36
N ALA A 58 14.94 4.70 -17.86
CA ALA A 58 14.16 4.56 -16.64
C ALA A 58 14.91 5.09 -15.40
N GLU A 59 16.24 4.93 -15.36
CA GLU A 59 17.08 5.29 -14.22
C GLU A 59 17.11 6.79 -13.93
N GLU A 60 16.78 7.61 -14.95
CA GLU A 60 16.72 9.07 -14.84
C GLU A 60 15.57 9.55 -13.94
N VAL A 61 14.55 8.73 -13.63
CA VAL A 61 13.46 9.16 -12.72
C VAL A 61 13.79 9.00 -11.24
N ILE A 62 15.00 8.56 -10.92
CA ILE A 62 15.44 8.30 -9.54
C ILE A 62 16.84 8.86 -9.25
N ASP A 63 17.40 9.70 -10.10
CA ASP A 63 18.73 10.28 -9.91
C ASP A 63 18.71 11.50 -8.97
N GLY A 64 17.51 12.04 -8.70
CA GLY A 64 17.28 13.22 -7.88
C GLY A 64 17.31 14.52 -8.67
N ASP A 65 17.43 14.47 -10.00
CA ASP A 65 17.27 15.63 -10.86
C ASP A 65 15.79 15.89 -11.16
N THR A 66 15.30 17.02 -10.65
CA THR A 66 13.91 17.44 -10.85
C THR A 66 13.77 18.51 -11.93
N THR A 67 14.90 18.96 -12.51
CA THR A 67 14.90 20.01 -13.53
C THR A 67 14.42 19.49 -14.87
N SER A 68 13.73 20.33 -15.64
CA SER A 68 13.29 19.98 -17.00
C SER A 68 14.13 20.64 -18.09
N GLU A 69 15.12 21.44 -17.71
CA GLU A 69 15.95 22.22 -18.65
C GLU A 69 16.85 21.34 -19.51
N THR A 70 17.26 20.19 -18.98
CA THR A 70 18.17 19.22 -19.63
C THR A 70 17.43 18.07 -20.29
N TRP A 71 16.11 18.19 -20.52
CA TRP A 71 15.33 17.16 -21.21
C TRP A 71 15.95 16.79 -22.57
N ASP A 72 16.30 17.77 -23.41
CA ASP A 72 16.90 17.48 -24.72
C ASP A 72 18.30 16.84 -24.65
N GLU A 73 18.92 16.85 -23.47
CA GLU A 73 20.21 16.23 -23.18
C GLU A 73 20.06 14.80 -22.64
N GLY A 74 18.83 14.35 -22.39
CA GLY A 74 18.49 12.99 -21.96
C GLY A 74 17.94 12.86 -20.54
N SER A 75 17.81 13.95 -19.78
CA SER A 75 17.26 13.89 -18.43
C SER A 75 15.81 13.41 -18.42
N GLY A 76 15.44 12.69 -17.36
CA GLY A 76 14.12 12.10 -17.17
C GLY A 76 13.82 10.92 -18.10
N TRP A 77 12.76 10.21 -17.77
CA TRP A 77 12.24 9.11 -18.57
C TRP A 77 11.14 9.59 -19.53
N GLY A 78 11.12 9.00 -20.71
CA GLY A 78 10.11 9.26 -21.73
C GLY A 78 9.59 7.99 -22.36
N SER A 79 8.32 7.99 -22.74
CA SER A 79 7.69 6.87 -23.46
C SER A 79 6.66 7.35 -24.45
N SER A 80 6.60 6.72 -25.63
CA SER A 80 5.47 6.88 -26.55
C SER A 80 4.17 6.46 -25.86
N LEU A 81 3.11 7.24 -26.05
CA LEU A 81 1.76 6.94 -25.62
C LEU A 81 0.97 6.57 -26.86
N GLU A 82 0.94 5.29 -27.21
CA GLU A 82 0.18 4.78 -28.35
C GLU A 82 -0.74 3.68 -27.86
N HIS A 83 -2.02 4.00 -27.67
CA HIS A 83 -3.00 3.03 -27.20
C HIS A 83 -4.43 3.44 -27.55
N LEU A 84 -5.30 2.45 -27.73
CA LEU A 84 -6.74 2.70 -27.74
C LEU A 84 -7.20 3.17 -26.36
N ARG A 85 -8.13 4.12 -26.30
CA ARG A 85 -8.73 4.56 -25.02
C ARG A 85 -9.25 3.37 -24.19
N THR A 86 -9.79 2.35 -24.85
CA THR A 86 -10.36 1.14 -24.25
C THR A 86 -9.34 0.05 -23.96
N SER A 87 -8.05 0.26 -24.26
CA SER A 87 -6.99 -0.70 -23.96
C SER A 87 -6.93 -0.99 -22.47
N ASP A 88 -6.67 -2.25 -22.16
CA ASP A 88 -6.27 -2.67 -20.81
C ASP A 88 -5.17 -1.74 -20.28
N LEU A 89 -5.38 -1.23 -19.07
CA LEU A 89 -4.43 -0.35 -18.39
C LEU A 89 -3.10 -1.07 -18.15
N ASN A 90 -3.10 -2.40 -18.01
CA ASN A 90 -1.90 -3.21 -17.81
C ASN A 90 -1.02 -3.36 -19.05
N LYS A 91 -1.53 -3.00 -20.24
CA LYS A 91 -0.78 -3.02 -21.50
C LYS A 91 -0.18 -1.66 -21.86
N ARG A 92 -0.29 -0.68 -20.96
CA ARG A 92 0.19 0.68 -21.18
C ARG A 92 1.64 0.84 -20.74
N PRO A 93 2.33 1.85 -21.27
CA PRO A 93 3.67 2.14 -20.80
C PRO A 93 3.70 2.45 -19.30
N TYR A 94 4.78 2.05 -18.65
CA TYR A 94 5.04 2.37 -17.26
C TYR A 94 6.53 2.57 -17.03
N VAL A 95 6.83 3.32 -15.96
CA VAL A 95 8.13 3.31 -15.29
C VAL A 95 7.91 2.84 -13.85
N SER A 96 8.77 1.96 -13.37
CA SER A 96 8.69 1.35 -12.06
C SER A 96 9.98 1.52 -11.28
N VAL A 97 9.84 1.66 -9.96
CA VAL A 97 10.93 1.80 -9.02
C VAL A 97 10.84 0.65 -8.04
N THR A 98 11.88 -0.18 -8.01
CA THR A 98 12.13 -1.17 -6.96
C THR A 98 12.95 -0.50 -5.87
N LEU A 99 12.41 -0.50 -4.66
CA LEU A 99 13.05 0.09 -3.48
C LEU A 99 14.02 -0.92 -2.87
N ALA A 100 15.12 -0.44 -2.30
CA ALA A 100 16.15 -1.30 -1.69
C ALA A 100 15.62 -2.15 -0.52
N LYS A 101 14.53 -1.70 0.11
CA LYS A 101 13.85 -2.35 1.22
C LYS A 101 12.37 -1.97 1.21
N PRO A 102 11.48 -2.71 1.91
CA PRO A 102 10.10 -2.28 2.09
C PRO A 102 10.02 -0.94 2.82
N VAL A 103 9.11 -0.07 2.38
CA VAL A 103 8.94 1.30 2.89
C VAL A 103 7.50 1.49 3.34
N ASP A 104 7.29 2.11 4.50
CA ASP A 104 5.99 2.65 4.90
C ASP A 104 5.82 4.01 4.22
N VAL A 105 5.17 3.98 3.05
CA VAL A 105 5.03 5.12 2.15
C VAL A 105 4.04 6.11 2.74
N ARG A 106 4.48 7.35 2.91
CA ARG A 106 3.66 8.47 3.38
C ARG A 106 3.29 9.43 2.26
N LYS A 107 4.17 9.57 1.28
CA LYS A 107 4.02 10.56 0.22
C LYS A 107 4.74 10.08 -1.04
N ILE A 108 4.09 10.23 -2.19
CA ILE A 108 4.72 10.01 -3.51
C ILE A 108 4.70 11.33 -4.26
N VAL A 109 5.84 11.73 -4.84
CA VAL A 109 5.94 12.96 -5.62
C VAL A 109 6.26 12.60 -7.06
N VAL A 110 5.46 13.12 -7.98
CA VAL A 110 5.68 12.99 -9.42
C VAL A 110 6.10 14.34 -9.96
N TRP A 111 7.28 14.38 -10.55
CA TRP A 111 7.76 15.49 -11.37
C TRP A 111 7.60 15.12 -12.83
N THR A 112 6.84 15.93 -13.55
CA THR A 112 6.70 15.85 -15.01
C THR A 112 7.43 17.01 -15.63
N ILE A 113 7.69 16.95 -16.94
CA ILE A 113 8.32 18.07 -17.66
C ILE A 113 7.61 19.41 -17.38
N ASP A 114 8.40 20.41 -17.00
CA ASP A 114 7.97 21.78 -16.74
C ASP A 114 9.16 22.74 -16.86
N SER A 115 9.38 23.26 -18.07
CA SER A 115 10.37 24.30 -18.37
C SER A 115 9.76 25.41 -19.22
N GLU A 116 10.52 26.48 -19.47
CA GLU A 116 10.09 27.51 -20.41
C GLU A 116 9.84 26.94 -21.82
N LYS A 117 10.70 26.01 -22.25
CA LYS A 117 10.58 25.32 -23.54
C LYS A 117 9.45 24.29 -23.54
N TYR A 118 9.26 23.58 -22.44
CA TYR A 118 8.26 22.51 -22.29
C TYR A 118 7.38 22.73 -21.06
N PRO A 119 6.47 23.71 -21.08
CA PRO A 119 5.64 24.03 -19.93
C PRO A 119 4.67 22.89 -19.61
N ALA A 120 4.53 22.53 -18.32
CA ALA A 120 3.69 21.41 -17.88
C ALA A 120 2.22 21.49 -18.36
N PRO A 121 1.55 22.67 -18.39
CA PRO A 121 0.19 22.77 -18.94
C PRO A 121 0.06 22.34 -20.40
N GLN A 122 1.15 22.27 -21.16
CA GLN A 122 1.17 21.86 -22.57
C GLN A 122 1.81 20.49 -22.76
N PHE A 123 2.89 20.15 -22.05
CA PHE A 123 3.67 18.92 -22.32
C PHE A 123 3.72 17.91 -21.17
N GLY A 124 3.29 18.32 -19.97
CA GLY A 124 3.33 17.50 -18.78
C GLY A 124 2.30 16.37 -18.78
N LEU A 125 2.52 15.39 -17.89
CA LEU A 125 1.57 14.32 -17.63
C LEU A 125 0.23 14.90 -17.15
N LYS A 126 -0.84 14.51 -17.85
CA LYS A 126 -2.20 14.98 -17.62
C LYS A 126 -3.00 14.01 -16.75
N ASP A 127 -3.08 12.76 -17.20
CA ASP A 127 -3.81 11.68 -16.53
C ASP A 127 -2.84 10.52 -16.31
N TYR A 128 -2.78 9.98 -15.09
CA TYR A 128 -1.91 8.85 -14.76
C TYR A 128 -2.37 8.09 -13.53
N ARG A 129 -1.79 6.90 -13.36
CA ARG A 129 -1.96 6.02 -12.19
C ARG A 129 -0.63 5.82 -11.49
N ILE A 130 -0.65 5.77 -10.18
CA ILE A 130 0.45 5.29 -9.35
C ILE A 130 -0.02 4.02 -8.68
N GLU A 131 0.76 2.98 -8.82
CA GLU A 131 0.42 1.64 -8.36
C GLU A 131 1.56 1.07 -7.53
N HIS A 132 1.23 0.20 -6.59
CA HIS A 132 2.19 -0.54 -5.80
C HIS A 132 2.08 -2.04 -6.10
N TRP A 133 3.21 -2.74 -6.04
CA TRP A 133 3.21 -4.19 -6.11
C TRP A 133 2.75 -4.75 -4.77
N HIS A 134 1.75 -5.64 -4.79
CA HIS A 134 1.22 -6.30 -3.60
C HIS A 134 1.57 -7.79 -3.54
N GLY A 135 2.55 -8.25 -4.32
CA GLY A 135 3.04 -9.64 -4.30
C GLY A 135 2.60 -10.49 -5.50
N THR A 136 1.37 -10.29 -5.97
CA THR A 136 0.77 -11.06 -7.08
C THR A 136 0.33 -10.19 -8.26
N GLY A 137 0.40 -8.87 -8.09
CA GLY A 137 -0.09 -7.91 -9.08
C GLY A 137 0.15 -6.47 -8.63
N TRP A 138 -0.37 -5.55 -9.44
CA TRP A 138 -0.30 -4.12 -9.22
C TRP A 138 -1.66 -3.57 -8.77
N GLY A 139 -1.67 -2.85 -7.65
CA GLY A 139 -2.85 -2.18 -7.12
C GLY A 139 -2.63 -0.67 -7.08
N LEU A 140 -3.70 0.11 -7.28
CA LEU A 140 -3.63 1.58 -7.15
C LEU A 140 -3.24 1.96 -5.71
N ILE A 141 -2.41 3.00 -5.55
CA ILE A 141 -2.13 3.53 -4.21
C ILE A 141 -3.39 4.15 -3.59
N PRO A 142 -3.57 4.09 -2.27
CA PRO A 142 -4.62 4.82 -1.56
C PRO A 142 -4.23 6.31 -1.45
N SER A 143 -4.48 7.08 -2.52
CA SER A 143 -4.29 8.53 -2.54
C SER A 143 -5.62 9.28 -2.38
N GLY A 144 -5.61 10.41 -1.66
CA GLY A 144 -6.80 11.26 -1.49
C GLY A 144 -7.14 12.17 -2.67
N ASP A 145 -6.40 12.09 -3.78
CA ASP A 145 -6.32 13.16 -4.79
C ASP A 145 -7.45 13.15 -5.84
N THR A 146 -8.25 12.09 -5.92
CA THR A 146 -9.22 11.93 -7.00
C THR A 146 -10.49 11.20 -6.58
N ARG A 147 -11.63 11.70 -7.06
CA ARG A 147 -12.95 11.05 -6.92
C ARG A 147 -13.12 9.89 -7.91
N ASP A 148 -12.29 9.83 -8.94
CA ASP A 148 -12.26 8.76 -9.93
C ASP A 148 -11.27 7.69 -9.46
N LYS A 149 -11.81 6.55 -9.02
CA LYS A 149 -11.04 5.40 -8.51
C LYS A 149 -10.16 4.73 -9.58
N GLN A 150 -10.20 5.17 -10.83
CA GLN A 150 -9.37 4.65 -11.92
C GLN A 150 -8.04 5.40 -12.11
N TYR A 151 -7.82 6.53 -11.44
CA TYR A 151 -6.63 7.34 -11.65
C TYR A 151 -6.06 7.75 -10.30
N THR A 152 -4.79 8.13 -10.31
CA THR A 152 -4.18 8.84 -9.18
C THR A 152 -4.18 10.34 -9.43
N ALA A 153 -4.06 10.77 -10.69
CA ALA A 153 -4.27 12.17 -11.09
C ALA A 153 -5.07 12.27 -12.39
N ARG A 154 -5.86 13.35 -12.48
CA ARG A 154 -6.64 13.72 -13.66
C ARG A 154 -6.49 15.20 -13.97
N ASN A 155 -6.43 15.53 -15.26
CA ASN A 155 -6.32 16.89 -15.78
C ASN A 155 -5.20 17.71 -15.11
N ASN A 156 -4.06 17.07 -14.83
CA ASN A 156 -2.93 17.74 -14.24
C ASN A 156 -2.30 18.73 -15.25
N THR A 157 -2.05 19.95 -14.78
CA THR A 157 -1.35 21.00 -15.52
C THR A 157 -0.10 21.50 -14.79
N LYS A 158 0.29 20.86 -13.69
CA LYS A 158 1.43 21.25 -12.86
C LYS A 158 2.64 20.35 -13.11
N GLY A 159 3.85 20.92 -13.11
CA GLY A 159 5.10 20.17 -13.17
C GLY A 159 5.34 19.25 -11.98
N LYS A 160 4.83 19.64 -10.80
CA LYS A 160 4.95 18.87 -9.56
C LYS A 160 3.58 18.44 -9.03
N ARG A 161 3.44 17.16 -8.69
CA ARG A 161 2.28 16.61 -7.98
C ARG A 161 2.71 15.80 -6.77
N VAL A 162 2.09 16.10 -5.64
CA VAL A 162 2.32 15.41 -4.36
C VAL A 162 1.08 14.60 -4.04
N HIS A 163 1.26 13.30 -3.82
CA HIS A 163 0.22 12.34 -3.48
C HIS A 163 0.43 11.89 -2.04
N GLU A 164 -0.38 12.40 -1.12
CA GLU A 164 -0.37 11.97 0.27
C GLU A 164 -1.03 10.60 0.41
N VAL A 165 -0.33 9.66 1.04
CA VAL A 165 -0.78 8.29 1.28
C VAL A 165 -1.29 8.23 2.70
N ARG A 166 -2.62 8.28 2.84
CA ARG A 166 -3.31 8.46 4.13
C ARG A 166 -3.46 7.16 4.91
N ASP A 167 -3.64 6.06 4.18
CA ASP A 167 -3.71 4.73 4.75
C ASP A 167 -2.31 4.11 4.77
N ARG A 168 -2.05 3.18 5.69
CA ARG A 168 -0.75 2.53 5.77
C ARG A 168 -0.44 1.77 4.46
N LEU A 169 0.67 2.09 3.81
CA LEU A 169 1.11 1.46 2.58
C LEU A 169 2.55 0.97 2.72
N ILE A 170 2.72 -0.34 2.93
CA ILE A 170 4.05 -0.96 2.84
C ILE A 170 4.30 -1.39 1.40
N ALA A 171 5.31 -0.82 0.77
CA ALA A 171 5.66 -1.14 -0.62
C ALA A 171 7.16 -1.38 -0.78
N SER A 172 7.51 -2.36 -1.60
CA SER A 172 8.89 -2.57 -2.09
C SER A 172 9.03 -2.19 -3.57
N LYS A 173 7.90 -1.98 -4.26
CA LYS A 173 7.88 -1.57 -5.66
C LYS A 173 6.69 -0.67 -5.94
N ILE A 174 6.96 0.44 -6.62
CA ILE A 174 5.95 1.41 -7.10
C ILE A 174 6.09 1.51 -8.62
N ARG A 175 5.00 1.75 -9.34
CA ARG A 175 5.06 2.16 -10.75
C ARG A 175 4.15 3.34 -11.03
N LEU A 176 4.58 4.17 -11.96
CA LEU A 176 3.81 5.22 -12.58
C LEU A 176 3.37 4.72 -13.97
N VAL A 177 2.07 4.76 -14.23
CA VAL A 177 1.46 4.38 -15.51
C VAL A 177 0.84 5.64 -16.13
N PRO A 178 1.56 6.30 -17.06
CA PRO A 178 1.01 7.41 -17.82
C PRO A 178 -0.21 6.98 -18.64
N VAL A 179 -1.26 7.78 -18.61
CA VAL A 179 -2.46 7.57 -19.45
C VAL A 179 -2.55 8.62 -20.55
N SER A 180 -2.26 9.88 -20.25
CA SER A 180 -2.11 10.93 -21.26
C SER A 180 -1.21 12.06 -20.79
N SER A 181 -0.64 12.78 -21.75
CA SER A 181 0.04 14.06 -21.57
C SER A 181 -0.85 15.20 -22.08
N ASN A 182 -0.50 16.44 -21.73
CA ASN A 182 -1.29 17.61 -22.14
C ASN A 182 -1.24 17.88 -23.66
N ASP A 183 -0.23 17.38 -24.35
CA ASP A 183 -0.04 17.42 -25.80
C ASP A 183 -0.54 16.16 -26.52
N THR A 184 -1.18 15.23 -25.80
CA THR A 184 -1.73 14.01 -26.40
C THR A 184 -2.81 14.33 -27.44
N VAL A 185 -2.65 13.80 -28.63
CA VAL A 185 -3.61 13.84 -29.73
C VAL A 185 -4.61 12.69 -29.57
N ARG A 186 -5.87 12.95 -29.89
CA ARG A 186 -6.94 11.94 -29.88
C ARG A 186 -7.42 11.70 -31.30
N ASN A 187 -7.06 10.57 -31.87
CA ASN A 187 -7.48 10.17 -33.20
C ASN A 187 -8.78 9.38 -33.08
N TYR A 188 -9.90 10.04 -33.36
CA TYR A 188 -11.23 9.45 -33.27
C TYR A 188 -11.43 8.40 -34.35
N GLN A 189 -11.66 7.16 -33.92
CA GLN A 189 -11.84 6.02 -34.80
C GLN A 189 -13.33 5.81 -35.13
N HIS A 190 -14.16 5.57 -34.12
CA HIS A 190 -15.60 5.33 -34.28
C HIS A 190 -16.34 5.41 -32.92
N MET A 191 -17.65 5.16 -32.92
CA MET A 191 -18.47 5.06 -31.70
C MET A 191 -18.73 3.59 -31.36
N ALA A 192 -18.42 3.18 -30.13
CA ALA A 192 -18.87 1.90 -29.57
C ALA A 192 -20.07 2.16 -28.66
N GLY A 193 -21.28 2.08 -29.23
CA GLY A 193 -22.50 2.55 -28.58
C GLY A 193 -22.47 4.06 -28.34
N ARG A 194 -22.62 4.51 -27.09
CA ARG A 194 -22.54 5.94 -26.71
C ARG A 194 -21.12 6.42 -26.35
N ARG A 195 -20.10 5.55 -26.48
CA ARG A 195 -18.73 5.88 -26.06
C ARG A 195 -17.83 6.06 -27.29
N PRO A 196 -17.10 7.18 -27.40
CA PRO A 196 -16.12 7.34 -28.46
C PRO A 196 -14.95 6.37 -28.23
N VAL A 197 -14.55 5.73 -29.32
CA VAL A 197 -13.30 4.99 -29.44
C VAL A 197 -12.34 5.90 -30.19
N TYR A 198 -11.23 6.23 -29.52
CA TYR A 198 -10.14 6.98 -30.11
C TYR A 198 -8.83 6.35 -29.68
N GLU A 199 -7.84 6.48 -30.55
CA GLU A 199 -6.45 6.25 -30.21
C GLU A 199 -5.89 7.50 -29.56
N VAL A 200 -5.04 7.30 -28.57
CA VAL A 200 -4.22 8.39 -28.04
C VAL A 200 -2.81 8.19 -28.55
N GLU A 201 -2.25 9.30 -29.00
CA GLU A 201 -0.89 9.45 -29.49
C GLU A 201 -0.22 10.59 -28.74
N GLY A 202 1.00 10.39 -28.25
CA GLY A 202 1.74 11.42 -27.54
C GLY A 202 3.01 10.87 -26.90
N VAL A 203 3.59 11.65 -25.99
CA VAL A 203 4.79 11.25 -25.25
C VAL A 203 4.60 11.55 -23.77
N ALA A 204 4.79 10.54 -22.93
CA ALA A 204 4.92 10.70 -21.48
C ALA A 204 6.32 11.21 -21.17
N ARG A 205 6.44 12.18 -20.26
CA ARG A 205 7.72 12.80 -19.87
C ARG A 205 7.76 12.96 -18.36
N VAL A 206 8.60 12.17 -17.69
CA VAL A 206 8.70 12.11 -16.22
C VAL A 206 10.11 12.49 -15.85
N MET A 207 10.26 13.52 -15.03
CA MET A 207 11.58 13.97 -14.60
C MET A 207 12.07 13.17 -13.40
N GLU A 208 11.22 13.01 -12.37
CA GLU A 208 11.60 12.33 -11.14
C GLU A 208 10.35 11.71 -10.50
N LEU A 209 10.51 10.51 -9.93
CA LEU A 209 9.51 9.83 -9.11
C LEU A 209 10.07 9.60 -7.71
N GLU A 210 9.56 10.36 -6.75
CA GLU A 210 10.00 10.28 -5.36
C GLU A 210 9.04 9.43 -4.53
N VAL A 211 9.58 8.55 -3.68
CA VAL A 211 8.79 7.74 -2.73
C VAL A 211 9.27 8.05 -1.32
N TRP A 212 8.52 8.89 -0.62
CA TRP A 212 8.83 9.36 0.72
C TRP A 212 8.13 8.54 1.78
N GLY A 213 8.88 8.10 2.76
CA GLY A 213 8.34 7.29 3.84
C GLY A 213 9.35 7.07 4.95
N TYR A 214 9.05 6.06 5.75
CA TYR A 214 9.98 5.50 6.74
C TYR A 214 10.41 4.12 6.28
N ALA A 215 11.61 3.70 6.65
CA ALA A 215 11.99 2.30 6.48
C ALA A 215 10.95 1.45 7.22
N ALA A 216 10.32 0.50 6.52
CA ALA A 216 9.50 -0.46 7.22
C ALA A 216 10.42 -1.33 8.10
N PRO A 217 9.98 -1.79 9.29
CA PRO A 217 10.70 -2.83 10.01
C PRO A 217 10.94 -4.00 9.05
N GLU A 218 12.16 -4.55 9.02
CA GLU A 218 12.53 -5.63 8.10
C GLU A 218 11.57 -6.81 8.27
N VAL A 219 10.64 -6.98 7.33
CA VAL A 219 9.89 -8.21 7.20
C VAL A 219 10.77 -9.14 6.38
N TYR A 220 11.62 -9.91 7.07
CA TYR A 220 12.30 -11.04 6.48
C TYR A 220 11.24 -11.96 5.85
N THR A 221 11.44 -12.34 4.59
CA THR A 221 10.64 -13.43 4.02
C THR A 221 11.12 -14.75 4.64
N LEU A 222 10.18 -15.60 5.08
CA LEU A 222 10.52 -16.93 5.65
C LEU A 222 11.39 -17.78 4.69
N GLN A 223 11.36 -17.52 3.38
CA GLN A 223 12.24 -18.18 2.40
C GLN A 223 13.72 -17.82 2.55
N GLN A 224 14.06 -16.62 3.02
CA GLN A 224 15.46 -16.19 3.23
C GLN A 224 16.02 -16.63 4.59
N ILE A 225 15.15 -16.96 5.55
CA ILE A 225 15.54 -17.55 6.85
C ILE A 225 15.75 -19.07 6.70
N VAL A 226 15.03 -19.73 5.78
CA VAL A 226 15.12 -21.17 5.54
C VAL A 226 16.35 -21.58 4.72
N GLN A 227 16.89 -20.70 3.87
CA GLN A 227 18.14 -20.92 3.15
C GLN A 227 19.28 -20.17 3.85
N GLY A 228 19.83 -20.79 4.89
CA GLY A 228 20.88 -20.21 5.74
C GLY A 228 21.99 -19.52 4.93
N ILE A 229 22.35 -18.30 5.37
CA ILE A 229 23.51 -17.58 4.85
C ILE A 229 24.77 -18.43 5.14
N PRO A 230 25.59 -18.77 4.11
CA PRO A 230 26.86 -19.45 4.33
C PRO A 230 27.79 -18.58 5.16
N SER A 231 28.28 -19.13 6.25
CA SER A 231 29.24 -18.48 7.14
C SER A 231 30.64 -18.57 6.54
N GLU A 232 31.03 -17.66 5.65
CA GLU A 232 32.45 -17.46 5.30
C GLU A 232 32.68 -16.10 4.62
N SER A 233 33.07 -15.10 5.43
CA SER A 233 34.15 -14.13 5.19
C SER A 233 34.06 -12.99 6.20
N ILE A 234 34.44 -13.28 7.44
CA ILE A 234 34.86 -12.24 8.38
C ILE A 234 36.25 -11.77 7.93
N GLY A 235 36.37 -10.48 7.63
CA GLY A 235 37.66 -9.87 7.41
C GLY A 235 37.56 -8.41 6.98
N HIS A 236 37.18 -7.52 7.89
CA HIS A 236 38.07 -6.43 8.34
C HIS A 236 37.35 -5.53 9.36
N THR A 237 38.05 -5.37 10.48
CA THR A 237 37.77 -4.58 11.69
C THR A 237 37.75 -3.07 11.46
N VAL A 238 36.77 -2.37 12.04
CA VAL A 238 36.91 -1.03 12.65
C VAL A 238 35.97 -0.94 13.88
N PRO A 239 36.36 -0.31 15.00
CA PRO A 239 35.71 -0.48 16.31
C PRO A 239 34.56 0.49 16.59
N THR A 240 33.52 -0.08 17.21
CA THR A 240 32.71 0.39 18.35
C THR A 240 32.48 1.89 18.55
N GLU A 241 31.21 2.30 18.41
CA GLU A 241 30.53 3.08 19.45
C GLU A 241 29.12 2.50 19.68
N THR A 242 28.93 1.96 20.89
CA THR A 242 27.68 1.38 21.37
C THR A 242 26.85 2.50 22.02
N GLN A 243 25.69 2.83 21.45
CA GLN A 243 24.62 3.46 22.23
C GLN A 243 23.27 2.79 21.94
N ALA A 244 22.55 2.58 23.04
CA ALA A 244 21.48 1.61 23.22
C ALA A 244 20.22 1.91 22.40
N ARG A 245 19.64 0.85 21.82
CA ARG A 245 18.39 0.85 21.06
C ARG A 245 17.23 0.33 21.93
N LYS A 246 16.29 1.22 22.25
CA LYS A 246 14.92 1.01 22.78
C LYS A 246 14.15 2.28 22.37
N ASP A 247 12.97 2.32 21.76
CA ASP A 247 11.85 1.39 21.65
C ASP A 247 11.19 1.54 20.25
N GLN A 248 10.85 0.42 19.60
CA GLN A 248 9.85 0.38 18.53
C GLN A 248 8.59 -0.21 19.15
N THR A 249 7.50 0.55 19.21
CA THR A 249 6.25 0.04 19.78
C THR A 249 5.66 -0.99 18.81
N GLU A 250 5.52 -2.22 19.29
CA GLU A 250 4.91 -3.31 18.54
C GLU A 250 3.47 -2.95 18.13
N PRO A 251 3.02 -3.37 16.94
CA PRO A 251 1.65 -3.14 16.49
C PRO A 251 0.67 -3.73 17.50
N THR A 252 -0.40 -2.99 17.80
CA THR A 252 -1.42 -3.47 18.73
C THR A 252 -2.16 -4.66 18.13
N ILE A 253 -2.64 -5.59 18.96
CA ILE A 253 -3.47 -6.72 18.51
C ILE A 253 -4.66 -6.24 17.66
N LYS A 254 -5.22 -5.07 18.00
CA LYS A 254 -6.32 -4.47 17.24
C LYS A 254 -5.94 -4.16 15.79
N GLU A 255 -4.75 -3.61 15.56
CA GLU A 255 -4.25 -3.30 14.21
C GLU A 255 -3.92 -4.58 13.43
N ILE A 256 -3.38 -5.60 14.11
CA ILE A 256 -3.08 -6.89 13.48
C ILE A 256 -4.38 -7.58 13.05
N VAL A 257 -5.38 -7.63 13.94
CA VAL A 257 -6.70 -8.21 13.65
C VAL A 257 -7.39 -7.43 12.54
N GLN A 258 -7.34 -6.10 12.54
CA GLN A 258 -7.91 -5.29 11.45
C GLN A 258 -7.29 -5.68 10.09
N SER A 259 -5.98 -5.93 10.03
CA SER A 259 -5.34 -6.37 8.79
C SER A 259 -5.81 -7.73 8.27
N VAL A 260 -6.30 -8.61 9.15
CA VAL A 260 -6.93 -9.89 8.76
C VAL A 260 -8.30 -9.64 8.14
N LEU A 261 -9.06 -8.69 8.68
CA LEU A 261 -10.38 -8.29 8.17
C LEU A 261 -10.27 -7.63 6.80
N ASP A 262 -9.34 -6.69 6.62
CA ASP A 262 -9.11 -6.01 5.34
C ASP A 262 -8.71 -7.01 4.23
N ARG A 263 -7.93 -8.04 4.61
CA ARG A 263 -7.54 -9.12 3.70
C ARG A 263 -8.72 -10.01 3.34
N TYR A 264 -9.60 -10.26 4.31
CA TYR A 264 -10.80 -11.07 4.14
C TYR A 264 -11.79 -10.40 3.17
N GLU A 265 -12.09 -9.11 3.34
CA GLU A 265 -12.91 -8.32 2.40
C GLU A 265 -12.32 -8.34 0.98
N ARG A 266 -11.03 -7.99 0.87
CA ARG A 266 -10.34 -7.96 -0.43
C ARG A 266 -10.31 -9.31 -1.13
N GLY A 267 -10.21 -10.41 -0.37
CA GLY A 267 -10.28 -11.76 -0.94
C GLY A 267 -11.63 -12.02 -1.61
N TYR A 268 -12.73 -11.53 -1.03
CA TYR A 268 -14.05 -11.59 -1.67
C TYR A 268 -14.14 -10.67 -2.88
N ASP A 269 -13.68 -9.42 -2.78
CA ASP A 269 -13.74 -8.44 -3.88
C ASP A 269 -13.02 -8.93 -5.14
N MET A 270 -11.89 -9.63 -4.95
CA MET A 270 -11.06 -10.17 -6.01
C MET A 270 -11.47 -11.58 -6.45
N ALA A 271 -12.44 -12.21 -5.79
CA ALA A 271 -12.74 -13.62 -5.93
C ALA A 271 -11.49 -14.52 -5.76
N ASP A 272 -10.58 -14.15 -4.86
CA ASP A 272 -9.32 -14.85 -4.59
C ASP A 272 -9.50 -15.83 -3.42
N LEU A 273 -9.70 -17.10 -3.77
CA LEU A 273 -9.88 -18.18 -2.79
C LEU A 273 -8.67 -18.32 -1.87
N ALA A 274 -7.44 -18.19 -2.39
CA ALA A 274 -6.24 -18.35 -1.58
C ALA A 274 -6.13 -17.24 -0.53
N GLN A 275 -6.46 -16.01 -0.92
CA GLN A 275 -6.45 -14.87 -0.02
C GLN A 275 -7.52 -14.97 1.06
N VAL A 276 -8.77 -15.33 0.72
CA VAL A 276 -9.84 -15.56 1.71
C VAL A 276 -9.42 -16.65 2.69
N MET A 277 -8.96 -17.79 2.18
CA MET A 277 -8.59 -18.92 3.03
C MET A 277 -7.35 -18.64 3.90
N SER A 278 -6.46 -17.73 3.47
CA SER A 278 -5.32 -17.28 4.30
C SER A 278 -5.74 -16.57 5.58
N CYS A 279 -6.98 -16.08 5.68
CA CYS A 279 -7.51 -15.49 6.90
C CYS A 279 -8.02 -16.53 7.90
N PHE A 280 -8.22 -17.79 7.50
CA PHE A 280 -8.73 -18.86 8.36
C PHE A 280 -7.62 -19.77 8.87
N SER A 281 -7.80 -20.27 10.07
CA SER A 281 -6.99 -21.35 10.61
C SER A 281 -7.31 -22.66 9.90
N GLU A 282 -6.32 -23.51 9.65
CA GLU A 282 -6.57 -24.88 9.18
C GLU A 282 -7.36 -25.71 10.20
N ALA A 283 -7.31 -25.33 11.48
CA ALA A 283 -8.09 -25.92 12.56
C ALA A 283 -9.49 -25.28 12.74
N TYR A 284 -9.93 -24.42 11.81
CA TYR A 284 -11.25 -23.78 11.88
C TYR A 284 -12.38 -24.80 12.08
N LEU A 285 -13.23 -24.53 13.07
CA LEU A 285 -14.44 -25.29 13.35
C LEU A 285 -15.53 -24.38 13.92
N SER A 286 -16.62 -24.20 13.18
CA SER A 286 -17.79 -23.43 13.64
C SER A 286 -19.08 -24.12 13.26
N ASN A 287 -19.94 -24.42 14.25
CA ASN A 287 -21.25 -25.07 14.03
C ASN A 287 -21.16 -26.34 13.14
N GLY A 288 -20.11 -27.14 13.35
CA GLY A 288 -19.84 -28.35 12.57
C GLY A 288 -19.23 -28.14 11.19
N ARG A 289 -18.96 -26.89 10.77
CA ARG A 289 -18.28 -26.55 9.51
C ARG A 289 -16.78 -26.43 9.74
N THR A 290 -16.01 -27.10 8.91
CA THR A 290 -14.54 -27.14 8.91
C THR A 290 -13.94 -26.11 7.95
N TYR A 291 -12.61 -25.92 8.02
CA TYR A 291 -11.85 -25.15 7.03
C TYR A 291 -12.15 -25.57 5.59
N GLN A 292 -12.26 -26.87 5.33
CA GLN A 292 -12.54 -27.39 3.99
C GLN A 292 -13.97 -27.10 3.52
N ASP A 293 -14.94 -27.04 4.44
CA ASP A 293 -16.31 -26.62 4.13
C ASP A 293 -16.37 -25.14 3.75
N VAL A 294 -15.64 -24.29 4.48
CA VAL A 294 -15.50 -22.87 4.14
C VAL A 294 -14.88 -22.72 2.75
N LYS A 295 -13.75 -23.40 2.49
CA LYS A 295 -13.08 -23.38 1.19
C LYS A 295 -14.00 -23.79 0.05
N THR A 296 -14.74 -24.88 0.24
CA THR A 296 -15.69 -25.39 -0.77
C THR A 296 -16.81 -24.39 -1.03
N LYS A 297 -17.39 -23.81 0.04
CA LYS A 297 -18.44 -22.81 -0.07
C LYS A 297 -17.97 -21.53 -0.77
N VAL A 298 -16.78 -21.03 -0.44
CA VAL A 298 -16.19 -19.83 -1.05
C VAL A 298 -15.86 -20.09 -2.53
N SER A 299 -15.26 -21.25 -2.85
CA SER A 299 -14.99 -21.64 -4.25
C SER A 299 -16.27 -21.68 -5.07
N HIS A 300 -17.32 -22.36 -4.58
CA HIS A 300 -18.61 -22.43 -5.26
C HIS A 300 -19.24 -21.04 -5.43
N PHE A 301 -19.10 -20.16 -4.43
CA PHE A 301 -19.57 -18.78 -4.52
C PHE A 301 -18.84 -18.03 -5.66
N PHE A 302 -17.52 -18.13 -5.73
CA PHE A 302 -16.72 -17.50 -6.79
C PHE A 302 -16.93 -18.12 -8.18
N GLU A 303 -17.30 -19.39 -8.26
CA GLU A 303 -17.73 -20.03 -9.50
C GLU A 303 -19.07 -19.47 -9.98
N THR A 304 -19.99 -19.19 -9.06
CA THR A 304 -21.37 -18.75 -9.35
C THR A 304 -21.49 -17.25 -9.62
N TYR A 305 -20.68 -16.43 -8.94
CA TYR A 305 -20.82 -14.97 -8.91
C TYR A 305 -19.54 -14.24 -9.34
N HIS A 306 -19.68 -13.00 -9.80
CA HIS A 306 -18.59 -12.10 -10.16
C HIS A 306 -18.96 -10.65 -9.79
N GLN A 307 -18.02 -9.70 -9.92
CA GLN A 307 -18.19 -8.32 -9.46
C GLN A 307 -18.68 -8.30 -7.99
N ILE A 308 -17.93 -8.99 -7.13
CA ILE A 308 -18.24 -9.13 -5.71
C ILE A 308 -17.69 -7.90 -5.00
N ASP A 309 -18.46 -7.35 -4.07
CA ASP A 309 -18.09 -6.22 -3.21
C ASP A 309 -18.52 -6.59 -1.79
N MET A 310 -17.54 -6.87 -0.94
CA MET A 310 -17.73 -7.19 0.47
C MET A 310 -17.32 -5.99 1.32
N THR A 311 -18.20 -5.60 2.23
CA THR A 311 -17.91 -4.56 3.22
C THR A 311 -18.31 -5.03 4.60
N LEU A 312 -17.39 -4.95 5.55
CA LEU A 312 -17.61 -5.08 6.99
C LEU A 312 -17.95 -3.69 7.54
N THR A 313 -19.06 -3.60 8.26
CA THR A 313 -19.56 -2.34 8.82
C THR A 313 -19.64 -2.41 10.33
N ASP A 314 -19.51 -1.26 11.01
CA ASP A 314 -19.63 -1.18 12.47
C ASP A 314 -18.73 -2.17 13.23
N VAL A 315 -17.51 -2.39 12.71
CA VAL A 315 -16.56 -3.37 13.24
C VAL A 315 -16.05 -2.94 14.61
N ASN A 316 -16.26 -3.81 15.60
CA ASN A 316 -15.70 -3.69 16.94
C ASN A 316 -14.78 -4.88 17.20
N ILE A 317 -13.52 -4.57 17.53
CA ILE A 317 -12.49 -5.56 17.85
C ILE A 317 -12.26 -5.55 19.36
N HIS A 318 -12.41 -6.70 19.99
CA HIS A 318 -12.17 -6.92 21.41
C HIS A 318 -11.01 -7.92 21.60
N PRO A 319 -9.77 -7.42 21.72
CA PRO A 319 -8.61 -8.26 22.04
C PRO A 319 -8.71 -8.85 23.45
N ASN A 320 -8.29 -10.11 23.59
CA ASN A 320 -7.99 -10.75 24.86
C ASN A 320 -6.50 -11.11 24.88
N ILE A 321 -5.73 -10.26 25.57
CA ILE A 321 -4.26 -10.34 25.63
C ILE A 321 -3.80 -11.59 26.37
N VAL A 322 -4.58 -12.12 27.31
CA VAL A 322 -4.17 -13.27 28.13
C VAL A 322 -4.17 -14.56 27.32
N ASP A 323 -5.12 -14.69 26.40
CA ASP A 323 -5.34 -15.91 25.64
C ASP A 323 -4.89 -15.78 24.17
N ASP A 324 -4.26 -14.67 23.78
CA ASP A 324 -3.90 -14.34 22.40
C ASP A 324 -5.07 -14.54 21.41
N THR A 325 -6.26 -14.16 21.87
CA THR A 325 -7.50 -14.23 21.08
C THR A 325 -8.10 -12.85 20.87
N ALA A 326 -9.00 -12.74 19.90
CA ALA A 326 -9.77 -11.53 19.64
C ALA A 326 -11.16 -11.90 19.16
N ILE A 327 -12.15 -11.18 19.66
CA ILE A 327 -13.53 -11.27 19.19
C ILE A 327 -13.83 -10.04 18.35
N VAL A 328 -14.25 -10.25 17.12
CA VAL A 328 -14.70 -9.21 16.21
C VAL A 328 -16.21 -9.32 16.06
N THR A 329 -16.91 -8.22 16.25
CA THR A 329 -18.36 -8.13 15.99
C THR A 329 -18.62 -7.01 14.99
N GLY A 330 -19.64 -7.18 14.14
CA GLY A 330 -20.00 -6.16 13.17
C GLY A 330 -21.18 -6.56 12.28
N GLY A 331 -21.41 -5.74 11.27
CA GLY A 331 -22.24 -6.07 10.12
C GLY A 331 -21.39 -6.47 8.92
N TYR A 332 -22.03 -7.09 7.94
CA TYR A 332 -21.47 -7.21 6.59
C TYR A 332 -22.53 -6.87 5.55
N THR A 333 -22.07 -6.34 4.43
CA THR A 333 -22.82 -6.27 3.17
C THR A 333 -22.01 -6.96 2.10
N LEU A 334 -22.67 -7.76 1.27
CA LEU A 334 -22.08 -8.45 0.15
C LEU A 334 -22.96 -8.23 -1.07
N GLN A 335 -22.46 -7.44 -2.02
CA GLN A 335 -23.09 -7.20 -3.31
C GLN A 335 -22.37 -8.00 -4.40
N TYR A 336 -23.11 -8.62 -5.31
CA TYR A 336 -22.53 -9.51 -6.31
C TYR A 336 -23.44 -9.71 -7.52
N VAL A 337 -22.87 -10.15 -8.64
CA VAL A 337 -23.60 -10.40 -9.89
C VAL A 337 -23.57 -11.89 -10.25
N THR A 338 -24.74 -12.49 -10.48
CA THR A 338 -24.87 -13.87 -10.97
C THR A 338 -24.26 -14.01 -12.36
N LYS A 339 -23.39 -15.00 -12.56
CA LYS A 339 -22.81 -15.26 -13.89
C LYS A 339 -23.82 -15.81 -14.90
N ALA A 340 -24.87 -16.50 -14.41
CA ALA A 340 -25.85 -17.16 -15.28
C ALA A 340 -26.80 -16.17 -16.00
N ASP A 341 -27.27 -15.12 -15.31
CA ASP A 341 -28.29 -14.20 -15.81
C ASP A 341 -27.94 -12.71 -15.61
N GLY A 342 -26.78 -12.40 -15.02
CA GLY A 342 -26.30 -11.02 -14.86
C GLY A 342 -27.06 -10.19 -13.81
N GLN A 343 -27.90 -10.81 -12.97
CA GLN A 343 -28.64 -10.11 -11.93
C GLN A 343 -27.74 -9.67 -10.77
N VAL A 344 -27.89 -8.41 -10.37
CA VAL A 344 -27.27 -7.89 -9.15
C VAL A 344 -28.06 -8.40 -7.94
N LYS A 345 -27.36 -8.99 -6.99
CA LYS A 345 -27.89 -9.44 -5.70
C LYS A 345 -27.12 -8.78 -4.59
N GLN A 346 -27.80 -8.60 -3.46
CA GLN A 346 -27.20 -8.07 -2.24
C GLN A 346 -27.69 -8.91 -1.07
N THR A 347 -26.78 -9.22 -0.16
CA THR A 347 -27.10 -9.77 1.14
C THR A 347 -26.38 -8.98 2.21
N SER A 348 -26.96 -8.92 3.40
CA SER A 348 -26.33 -8.29 4.55
C SER A 348 -26.73 -9.04 5.81
N GLY A 349 -25.91 -8.91 6.84
CA GLY A 349 -26.13 -9.59 8.09
C GLY A 349 -25.21 -9.10 9.20
N LYS A 350 -25.28 -9.77 10.33
CA LYS A 350 -24.30 -9.62 11.42
C LYS A 350 -23.23 -10.69 11.27
N VAL A 351 -22.04 -10.37 11.77
CA VAL A 351 -20.91 -11.30 11.82
C VAL A 351 -20.26 -11.23 13.20
N THR A 352 -19.96 -12.41 13.75
CA THR A 352 -19.03 -12.54 14.86
C THR A 352 -17.87 -13.44 14.44
N LEU A 353 -16.64 -12.94 14.51
CA LEU A 353 -15.43 -13.72 14.23
C LEU A 353 -14.63 -13.89 15.51
N VAL A 354 -14.14 -15.10 15.75
CA VAL A 354 -13.15 -15.37 16.79
C VAL A 354 -11.84 -15.67 16.10
N LEU A 355 -10.81 -14.92 16.49
CA LEU A 355 -9.46 -15.06 15.99
C LEU A 355 -8.52 -15.51 17.10
N THR A 356 -7.48 -16.24 16.72
CA THR A 356 -6.36 -16.59 17.59
C THR A 356 -5.06 -16.32 16.86
N ASN A 357 -3.99 -16.05 17.61
CA ASN A 357 -2.64 -16.01 17.08
C ASN A 357 -2.10 -17.43 16.93
N GLU A 358 -1.85 -17.88 15.69
CA GLU A 358 -1.24 -19.18 15.37
C GLU A 358 0.11 -18.94 14.71
N ALA A 359 1.19 -19.37 15.36
CA ALA A 359 2.56 -19.22 14.84
C ALA A 359 2.85 -17.79 14.33
N GLU A 360 2.50 -16.79 15.15
CA GLU A 360 2.69 -15.36 14.87
C GLU A 360 1.79 -14.79 13.76
N ALA A 361 0.73 -15.53 13.36
CA ALA A 361 -0.28 -15.08 12.42
C ALA A 361 -1.69 -15.15 13.02
N TRP A 362 -2.40 -14.03 13.02
CA TRP A 362 -3.79 -14.00 13.43
C TRP A 362 -4.70 -14.65 12.37
N ARG A 363 -5.54 -15.58 12.83
CA ARG A 363 -6.40 -16.42 12.00
C ARG A 363 -7.80 -16.55 12.59
N ILE A 364 -8.81 -16.57 11.74
CA ILE A 364 -10.20 -16.84 12.10
C ILE A 364 -10.32 -18.34 12.41
N ILE A 365 -10.69 -18.67 13.65
CA ILE A 365 -10.94 -20.04 14.12
C ILE A 365 -12.44 -20.36 14.24
N ARG A 366 -13.27 -19.32 14.35
CA ARG A 366 -14.74 -19.45 14.43
C ARG A 366 -15.42 -18.25 13.76
N ALA A 367 -16.54 -18.50 13.11
CA ALA A 367 -17.41 -17.45 12.55
C ALA A 367 -18.89 -17.82 12.78
N GLU A 368 -19.68 -16.85 13.26
CA GLU A 368 -21.10 -16.99 13.59
C GLU A 368 -21.96 -15.97 12.85
#